data_AF-A0AAU1BJJ9-F1
#
_entry.id   AF-A0AAU1BJJ9-F1
#
_cell.length_a   1.000
_cell.length_b   1.000
_cell.length_c   1.000
_cell.angle_alpha   90.00
_cell.angle_beta   90.00
_cell.angle_gamma   90.00
#
_symmetry.space_group_name_H-M   'P 1'
#
loop_
_entity.id
_entity.type
_entity.pdbx_description
1 polymer ?
#
loop_
_entity_poly.entity_id
_entity_poly.type
_entity_poly.pdbx_seq_one_letter_code
_entity_poly.pdbx_strand_id
1 'polypeptide(L)'
;MPVEPIREAYSFVCLHCGHAWEGSYEIQHSIDANGTTRTDYYVRGAKQPSPLTQNTCRICHRTTIRILRPGRVASARPVLD
;
A
#
# COMPACT_ATOMS: atom_id res chain seq x y z
N MET A 1 -14.96 -4.68 -19.94
CA MET A 1 -13.89 -5.71 -19.93
C MET A 1 -12.95 -5.35 -18.79
N PRO A 2 -12.56 -6.26 -17.88
CA PRO A 2 -11.60 -5.93 -16.86
C PRO A 2 -10.25 -5.63 -17.52
N VAL A 3 -9.65 -4.51 -17.17
CA VAL A 3 -8.27 -4.20 -17.57
C VAL A 3 -7.36 -5.19 -16.84
N GLU A 4 -6.34 -5.68 -17.53
CA GLU A 4 -5.32 -6.55 -16.93
C GLU A 4 -4.76 -5.89 -15.65
N PRO A 5 -4.71 -6.62 -14.51
CA PRO A 5 -4.22 -6.05 -13.26
C PRO A 5 -2.77 -5.60 -13.42
N ILE A 6 -2.48 -4.39 -12.98
CA ILE A 6 -1.10 -3.90 -12.89
C ILE A 6 -0.50 -4.28 -11.54
N ARG A 7 0.82 -4.45 -11.49
CA ARG A 7 1.54 -4.70 -10.24
C ARG A 7 2.31 -3.46 -9.83
N GLU A 8 2.07 -2.98 -8.63
CA GLU A 8 2.82 -1.86 -8.05
C GLU A 8 3.30 -2.19 -6.65
N ALA A 9 4.44 -1.61 -6.26
CA ALA A 9 4.99 -1.69 -4.93
C ALA A 9 5.06 -0.31 -4.29
N TYR A 10 4.81 -0.27 -2.98
CA TYR A 10 4.89 0.94 -2.18
C TYR A 10 5.67 0.67 -0.90
N SER A 11 6.47 1.65 -0.49
CA SER A 11 7.10 1.68 0.82
C SER A 11 6.26 2.56 1.76
N PHE A 12 6.16 2.19 3.03
CA PHE A 12 5.40 2.91 4.04
C PHE A 12 6.26 3.14 5.28
N VAL A 13 6.01 4.25 5.97
CA VAL A 13 6.57 4.52 7.29
C VAL A 13 5.51 5.08 8.23
N CYS A 14 5.38 4.51 9.42
CA CYS A 14 4.57 5.07 10.48
C CYS A 14 5.29 6.28 11.08
N LEU A 15 4.67 7.45 11.00
CA LEU A 15 5.24 8.68 11.56
C LEU A 15 5.13 8.75 13.09
N HIS A 16 4.43 7.79 13.71
CA HIS A 16 4.34 7.69 15.16
C HIS A 16 5.42 6.81 15.78
N CYS A 17 5.55 5.55 15.34
CA CYS A 17 6.50 4.60 15.93
C CYS A 17 7.72 4.29 15.05
N GLY A 18 7.83 4.89 13.87
CA GLY A 18 8.94 4.67 12.95
C GLY A 18 8.90 3.34 12.17
N HIS A 19 7.97 2.43 12.48
CA HIS A 19 7.85 1.15 11.78
C HIS A 19 7.67 1.36 10.27
N ALA A 20 8.52 0.72 9.48
CA ALA A 20 8.50 0.79 8.03
C ALA A 20 8.27 -0.60 7.41
N TRP A 21 7.56 -0.63 6.29
CA TRP A 21 7.34 -1.88 5.54
C TRP A 21 7.14 -1.59 4.05
N GLU A 22 7.34 -2.62 3.23
CA GLU A 22 7.05 -2.58 1.81
C GLU A 22 5.91 -3.56 1.49
N GLY A 23 5.01 -3.15 0.59
CA GLY A 23 3.92 -3.97 0.10
C GLY A 23 3.90 -3.98 -1.43
N SER A 24 3.71 -5.15 -2.01
CA SER A 24 3.47 -5.34 -3.46
C SER A 24 2.02 -5.74 -3.67
N TYR A 25 1.34 -5.05 -4.59
CA TYR A 25 -0.09 -5.16 -4.82
C TYR A 25 -0.38 -5.43 -6.29
N GLU A 26 -1.39 -6.27 -6.52
CA GLU A 26 -2.09 -6.34 -7.80
C GLU A 26 -3.25 -5.35 -7.75
N ILE A 27 -3.34 -4.47 -8.74
CA ILE A 27 -4.28 -3.35 -8.78
C ILE A 27 -5.21 -3.54 -9.97
N GLN A 28 -6.51 -3.62 -9.70
CA GLN A 28 -7.54 -3.74 -10.71
C GLN A 28 -8.32 -2.43 -10.81
N HIS A 29 -8.33 -1.84 -12.01
CA HIS A 29 -9.17 -0.72 -12.35
C HIS A 29 -10.45 -1.22 -13.02
N SER A 30 -11.59 -0.76 -12.52
CA SER A 30 -12.90 -1.10 -13.06
C SER A 30 -13.78 0.14 -13.10
N ILE A 31 -14.78 0.12 -13.96
CA ILE A 31 -15.83 1.13 -14.02
C ILE A 31 -17.12 0.41 -13.62
N ASP A 32 -17.84 0.94 -12.65
CA ASP A 32 -19.14 0.39 -12.24
C ASP A 32 -20.25 0.75 -13.23
N ALA A 33 -21.46 0.24 -13.00
CA ALA A 33 -22.60 0.47 -13.88
C ALA A 33 -23.02 1.97 -13.96
N ASN A 34 -22.59 2.79 -13.01
CA ASN A 34 -22.88 4.22 -12.96
C ASN A 34 -21.75 5.07 -13.61
N GLY A 35 -20.71 4.43 -14.16
CA GLY A 35 -19.55 5.13 -14.71
C GLY A 35 -18.52 5.55 -13.66
N THR A 36 -18.66 5.10 -12.40
CA THR A 36 -17.71 5.44 -11.34
C THR A 36 -16.48 4.55 -11.45
N THR A 37 -15.29 5.16 -11.42
CA THR A 37 -14.04 4.41 -11.39
C THR A 37 -13.81 3.81 -10.00
N ARG A 38 -13.50 2.52 -9.96
CA ARG A 38 -13.12 1.79 -8.76
C ARG A 38 -11.74 1.17 -8.93
N THR A 39 -10.91 1.33 -7.91
CA THR A 39 -9.60 0.70 -7.80
C THR A 39 -9.61 -0.31 -6.66
N ASP A 40 -9.41 -1.57 -6.98
CA ASP A 40 -9.30 -2.66 -6.00
C ASP A 40 -7.85 -3.14 -5.90
N TYR A 41 -7.41 -3.41 -4.67
CA TYR A 41 -6.04 -3.85 -4.36
C TYR A 41 -6.05 -5.29 -3.87
N TYR A 42 -5.09 -6.08 -4.32
CA TYR A 42 -4.95 -7.49 -3.96
C TYR A 42 -3.53 -7.82 -3.56
N VAL A 43 -3.39 -8.73 -2.62
CA VAL A 43 -2.11 -9.35 -2.24
C VAL A 43 -2.30 -10.86 -2.31
N ARG A 44 -1.53 -11.53 -3.18
CA ARG A 44 -1.64 -12.98 -3.40
C ARG A 44 -3.09 -13.42 -3.70
N GLY A 45 -3.79 -12.66 -4.54
CA GLY A 45 -5.19 -12.90 -4.89
C GLY A 45 -6.22 -12.51 -3.81
N ALA A 46 -5.82 -12.14 -2.60
CA ALA A 46 -6.74 -11.70 -1.55
C ALA A 46 -6.96 -10.19 -1.56
N LYS A 47 -8.22 -9.75 -1.59
CA LYS A 47 -8.59 -8.33 -1.58
C LYS A 47 -8.13 -7.65 -0.29
N GLN A 48 -7.55 -6.47 -0.43
CA GLN A 48 -7.06 -5.63 0.68
C GLN A 48 -7.81 -4.30 0.71
N PRO A 49 -7.89 -3.64 1.89
CA PRO A 49 -8.16 -2.20 1.95
C PRO A 49 -7.18 -1.43 1.06
N SER A 50 -7.59 -0.26 0.59
CA SER A 50 -6.70 0.60 -0.20
C SER A 50 -5.45 0.95 0.63
N PRO A 51 -4.23 0.57 0.20
CA PRO A 51 -3.02 0.94 0.91
C PRO A 51 -2.76 2.46 0.85
N LEU A 52 -3.40 3.16 -0.08
CA LEU A 52 -3.24 4.59 -0.27
C LEU A 52 -4.15 5.43 0.64
N THR A 53 -5.30 4.91 1.03
CA THR A 53 -6.32 5.67 1.77
C THR A 53 -6.80 4.99 3.06
N GLN A 54 -6.56 3.70 3.23
CA GLN A 54 -7.01 2.87 4.36
C GLN A 54 -5.86 2.07 4.96
N ASN A 55 -4.69 2.70 5.11
CA ASN A 55 -3.53 2.08 5.76
C ASN A 55 -3.59 2.23 7.28
N THR A 56 -3.02 1.26 7.99
CA THR A 56 -2.92 1.26 9.46
C THR A 56 -1.61 0.61 9.87
N CYS A 57 -0.91 1.19 10.83
CA CYS A 57 0.37 0.65 11.28
C CYS A 57 0.10 -0.67 12.03
N ARG A 58 0.67 -1.78 11.56
CA ARG A 58 0.49 -3.09 12.21
C ARG A 58 1.14 -3.22 13.59
N ILE A 59 1.96 -2.24 14.00
CA ILE A 59 2.68 -2.25 15.28
C ILE A 59 1.97 -1.38 16.32
N CYS A 60 1.56 -0.16 15.97
CA CYS A 60 0.94 0.79 16.92
C CYS A 60 -0.52 1.15 16.60
N HIS A 61 -1.09 0.57 15.53
CA HIS A 61 -2.48 0.74 15.10
C HIS A 61 -2.91 2.18 14.76
N ARG A 62 -1.96 3.12 14.63
CA ARG A 62 -2.24 4.48 14.15
C ARG A 62 -2.26 4.57 12.63
N THR A 63 -2.98 5.57 12.13
CA THR A 63 -3.16 5.86 10.68
C THR A 63 -2.25 6.99 10.17
N THR A 64 -1.36 7.54 11.01
CA THR A 64 -0.34 8.52 10.61
C THR A 64 0.81 7.82 9.89
N ILE A 65 0.61 7.55 8.61
CA ILE A 65 1.53 6.82 7.74
C ILE A 65 1.90 7.68 6.53
N ARG A 66 3.19 7.69 6.19
CA ARG A 66 3.70 8.28 4.95
C ARG A 66 3.98 7.18 3.93
N ILE A 67 3.50 7.39 2.71
CA ILE A 67 3.75 6.52 1.56
C ILE A 67 4.94 7.09 0.79
N LEU A 68 5.83 6.21 0.38
CA LEU A 68 7.09 6.50 -0.30
C LEU A 68 7.19 5.67 -1.57
N ARG A 69 8.11 6.05 -2.47
CA ARG A 69 8.50 5.21 -3.60
C ARG A 69 9.02 3.85 -3.09
N PRO A 70 8.78 2.75 -3.83
CA PRO A 70 9.30 1.44 -3.47
C PRO A 70 10.83 1.44 -3.35
N GLY A 71 11.38 0.48 -2.60
CA GLY A 71 12.80 0.32 -2.30
C GLY A 71 13.31 1.20 -1.15
N ARG A 72 12.47 2.05 -0.56
CA ARG A 72 12.91 2.99 0.48
C ARG A 72 13.05 2.35 1.87
N VAL A 73 12.33 1.26 2.13
CA VAL A 73 12.50 0.48 3.37
C VAL A 73 13.81 -0.31 3.36
N ALA A 74 14.11 -1.02 2.28
CA ALA A 74 15.35 -1.79 2.16
C ALA A 74 16.61 -0.91 2.20
N SER A 75 16.50 0.35 1.73
CA SER A 75 17.58 1.32 1.76
C SER A 75 17.76 2.02 3.11
N ALA A 76 16.83 1.85 4.06
CA ALA A 76 16.94 2.45 5.38
C ALA A 76 18.02 1.73 6.18
N ARG A 77 19.14 2.40 6.46
CA ARG A 77 20.13 1.89 7.40
C ARG A 77 19.55 1.97 8.81
N PRO A 78 19.61 0.89 9.61
CA PRO A 78 19.41 1.04 11.04
C PRO A 78 20.45 2.01 11.57
N VAL A 79 20.03 2.92 12.44
CA VAL A 79 20.98 3.67 13.26
C VAL A 79 21.61 2.62 14.17
N LEU A 80 22.88 2.32 13.93
CA LEU A 80 23.70 1.60 14.90
C LEU A 80 24.00 2.63 16.00
N ASP A 81 23.51 2.37 17.20
CA ASP A 81 24.01 3.02 18.42
C ASP A 81 25.44 2.53 18.73
#